data_AF-A0A2S9G908-F1
#
_entry.id   AF-A0A2S9G908-F1
#
_cell.length_a   1.000
_cell.length_b   1.000
_cell.length_c   1.000
_cell.angle_alpha   90.00
_cell.angle_beta   90.00
_cell.angle_gamma   90.00
#
_symmetry.space_group_name_H-M   'P 1'
#
loop_
_entity.id
_entity.type
_entity.pdbx_description
1 polymer ?
#
loop_
_entity_poly.entity_id
_entity_poly.type
_entity_poly.pdbx_seq_one_letter_code
_entity_poly.pdbx_strand_id
1 'polypeptide(L)'
;MTDAALGCNSEVGRLRVVILHRPGPELQRLTPRNNDTLLFDGLPWVARAQQEHDAFADLLRSRGVEVLLLGELLTEALAKSGA
;
A
#
# COMPACT_ATOMS: atom_id res chain seq x y z
N MET A 1 7.77 -17.95 10.96
CA MET A 1 6.63 -17.70 10.07
C MET A 1 5.74 -18.92 10.12
N THR A 2 4.49 -18.79 10.56
CA THR A 2 3.51 -19.88 10.49
C THR A 2 3.30 -20.26 9.03
N ASP A 3 3.46 -21.56 8.74
CA ASP A 3 3.22 -22.24 7.47
C ASP A 3 1.71 -22.27 7.12
N ALA A 4 1.11 -21.09 7.01
CA ALA A 4 -0.28 -20.94 6.61
C ALA A 4 -0.32 -20.52 5.15
N ALA A 5 -1.00 -21.31 4.32
CA ALA A 5 -1.25 -20.97 2.92
C ALA A 5 -1.89 -19.58 2.80
N LEU A 6 -1.38 -18.76 1.89
CA LEU A 6 -1.98 -17.46 1.55
C LEU A 6 -3.35 -17.69 0.90
N GLY A 7 -4.35 -16.90 1.29
CA GLY A 7 -5.69 -16.97 0.70
C GLY A 7 -6.66 -15.95 1.28
N CYS A 8 -7.62 -15.53 0.46
CA CYS A 8 -8.78 -14.74 0.88
C CYS A 8 -10.04 -15.56 0.57
N ASN A 9 -10.80 -15.92 1.60
CA ASN A 9 -12.02 -16.73 1.50
C ASN A 9 -13.26 -16.01 2.05
N SER A 10 -13.11 -14.77 2.49
CA SER A 10 -14.17 -13.93 3.04
C SER A 10 -13.75 -12.46 3.03
N GLU A 11 -14.69 -11.57 2.69
CA GLU A 11 -14.51 -10.11 2.76
C GLU A 11 -14.69 -9.55 4.19
N VAL A 12 -15.21 -10.36 5.12
CA VAL A 12 -15.53 -9.94 6.51
C VAL A 12 -14.84 -10.80 7.58
N GLY A 13 -14.09 -11.82 7.16
CA GLY A 13 -13.31 -12.66 8.05
C GLY A 13 -12.18 -11.88 8.73
N ARG A 14 -11.54 -12.51 9.73
CA ARG A 14 -10.40 -11.89 10.42
C ARG A 14 -9.24 -11.69 9.44
N LEU A 15 -8.89 -10.44 9.17
CA LEU A 15 -7.73 -10.09 8.36
C LEU A 15 -6.44 -10.51 9.08
N ARG A 16 -5.54 -11.17 8.36
CA ARG A 16 -4.26 -11.68 8.89
C ARG A 16 -3.05 -10.99 8.26
N VAL A 17 -3.08 -10.83 6.94
CA VAL A 17 -2.02 -10.19 6.14
C VAL A 17 -2.68 -9.29 5.10
N VAL A 18 -2.07 -8.14 4.83
CA VAL A 18 -2.54 -7.19 3.81
C VAL A 18 -1.35 -6.54 3.11
N ILE A 19 -1.51 -6.25 1.82
CA ILE A 19 -0.55 -5.45 1.05
C ILE A 19 -1.11 -4.04 0.90
N LEU A 20 -0.33 -3.03 1.27
CA LEU A 20 -0.62 -1.62 1.06
C LEU A 20 0.43 -0.96 0.15
N HIS A 21 0.05 0.11 -0.54
CA HIS A 21 0.98 0.95 -1.29
C HIS A 21 0.99 2.34 -0.66
N ARG A 22 2.13 2.71 -0.06
CA ARG A 22 2.30 4.03 0.54
C ARG A 22 2.43 5.08 -0.57
N PRO A 23 1.61 6.15 -0.56
CA PRO A 23 1.73 7.24 -1.52
C PRO A 23 3.14 7.82 -1.59
N GLY A 24 3.68 7.93 -2.80
CA GLY A 24 5.04 8.38 -3.07
C GLY A 24 5.14 9.51 -4.10
N PRO A 25 6.33 9.70 -4.70
CA PRO A 25 6.58 10.74 -5.71
C PRO A 25 5.68 10.65 -6.94
N GLU A 26 5.05 9.51 -7.21
CA GLU A 26 4.07 9.35 -8.29
C GLU A 26 2.93 10.35 -8.19
N LEU A 27 2.46 10.67 -6.97
CA LEU A 27 1.38 11.64 -6.78
C LEU A 27 1.82 13.08 -7.05
N GLN A 28 3.12 13.38 -7.00
CA GLN A 28 3.66 14.70 -7.36
C GLN A 28 3.63 14.96 -8.88
N ARG A 29 3.42 13.91 -9.69
CA ARG A 29 3.34 14.01 -11.16
C ARG A 29 1.94 14.41 -11.65
N LEU A 30 0.98 14.49 -10.73
CA LEU A 30 -0.38 14.94 -11.01
C LEU A 30 -0.38 16.45 -11.23
N THR A 31 -1.07 16.86 -12.29
CA THR A 31 -1.26 18.23 -12.71
C THR A 31 -2.73 18.43 -13.04
N PRO A 32 -3.26 19.67 -13.01
CA PRO A 32 -4.65 19.92 -13.40
C PRO A 32 -5.00 19.43 -14.81
N ARG A 33 -4.01 19.25 -15.69
CA ARG A 33 -4.22 18.83 -17.09
C ARG A 33 -4.29 17.31 -17.29
N ASN A 34 -3.72 16.52 -16.37
CA ASN A 34 -3.66 15.06 -16.49
C ASN A 34 -4.43 14.32 -15.39
N ASN A 35 -4.94 15.02 -14.39
CA ASN A 35 -5.61 14.47 -13.21
C ASN A 35 -6.78 13.54 -13.59
N ASP A 36 -7.69 14.03 -14.43
CA ASP A 36 -8.88 13.28 -14.85
C ASP A 36 -8.51 12.04 -15.68
N THR A 37 -7.47 12.14 -16.53
CA THR A 37 -6.97 11.00 -17.32
C THR A 37 -6.26 9.96 -16.44
N LEU A 38 -5.73 10.39 -15.30
CA LEU A 38 -5.07 9.53 -14.31
C LEU A 38 -6.03 9.05 -13.20
N LEU A 39 -7.34 9.27 -13.38
CA LEU A 39 -8.41 8.78 -12.49
C LEU A 39 -8.35 9.39 -11.07
N PHE A 40 -7.91 10.64 -10.96
CA PHE A 40 -7.95 11.40 -9.71
C PHE A 40 -8.97 12.54 -9.80
N ASP A 41 -9.81 12.69 -8.77
CA ASP A 41 -10.83 13.74 -8.71
C ASP A 41 -10.26 15.11 -8.29
N GLY A 42 -9.00 15.16 -7.85
CA GLY A 42 -8.31 16.39 -7.45
C GLY A 42 -6.83 16.17 -7.19
N LEU A 43 -6.07 17.27 -7.07
CA LEU A 43 -4.64 17.18 -6.77
C LEU A 43 -4.41 16.76 -5.30
N PRO A 44 -3.71 15.63 -5.06
CA PRO A 44 -3.49 15.13 -3.71
C PRO A 44 -2.43 15.94 -2.96
N TRP A 45 -2.68 16.21 -1.68
CA TRP A 45 -1.66 16.69 -0.77
C TRP A 45 -0.82 15.51 -0.28
N VAL A 46 0.28 15.23 -0.98
CA VAL A 46 1.09 14.01 -0.78
C VAL A 46 1.52 13.79 0.67
N ALA A 47 2.02 14.83 1.35
CA ALA A 47 2.45 14.70 2.75
C ALA A 47 1.29 14.33 3.70
N ARG A 48 0.10 14.88 3.45
CA ARG A 48 -1.11 14.54 4.20
C ARG A 48 -1.55 13.11 3.93
N ALA A 49 -1.59 12.71 2.66
CA ALA A 49 -1.93 11.35 2.25
C ALA A 49 -0.97 10.31 2.85
N GLN A 50 0.31 10.64 2.95
CA GLN A 50 1.31 9.81 3.63
C GLN A 50 1.02 9.66 5.13
N GLN A 51 0.73 10.76 5.83
CA GLN A 51 0.36 10.72 7.25
C GLN A 51 -0.88 9.87 7.49
N GLU A 52 -1.91 10.01 6.65
CA GLU A 52 -3.15 9.25 6.75
C GLU A 52 -2.93 7.77 6.44
N HIS A 53 -2.11 7.45 5.43
CA HIS A 53 -1.69 6.09 5.12
C HIS A 53 -0.90 5.45 6.28
N ASP A 54 0.05 6.18 6.87
CA ASP A 54 0.87 5.68 7.97
C ASP A 54 -0.01 5.37 9.20
N ALA A 55 -0.93 6.28 9.55
CA ALA A 55 -1.91 6.04 10.60
C ALA A 55 -2.81 4.82 10.32
N PHE A 56 -3.21 4.61 9.06
CA PHE A 56 -3.99 3.43 8.68
C PHE A 56 -3.19 2.13 8.81
N ALA A 57 -1.94 2.12 8.35
CA ALA A 57 -1.06 0.96 8.47
C ALA A 57 -0.81 0.61 9.95
N ASP A 58 -0.54 1.60 10.80
CA ASP A 58 -0.31 1.38 12.23
C ASP A 58 -1.57 0.91 12.96
N LEU A 59 -2.74 1.39 12.55
CA LEU A 59 -4.02 0.91 13.04
C LEU A 59 -4.25 -0.58 12.72
N LEU A 60 -3.80 -1.07 11.56
CA LEU A 60 -3.87 -2.49 11.21
C LEU A 60 -2.85 -3.32 12.01
N ARG A 61 -1.60 -2.83 12.10
CA ARG A 61 -0.53 -3.47 12.89
C ARG A 61 -0.90 -3.62 14.36
N SER A 62 -1.50 -2.59 14.96
CA SER A 62 -1.98 -2.63 16.36
C SER A 62 -3.06 -3.68 16.60
N ARG A 63 -3.75 -4.15 15.55
CA ARG A 63 -4.72 -5.26 15.61
C ARG A 63 -4.10 -6.63 15.28
N GLY A 64 -2.78 -6.69 15.15
CA GLY A 64 -2.04 -7.92 14.84
C GLY A 64 -2.13 -8.35 13.37
N VAL A 65 -2.49 -7.43 12.47
CA VAL A 65 -2.43 -7.67 11.02
C VAL A 65 -1.01 -7.44 10.53
N GLU A 66 -0.47 -8.38 9.76
CA GLU A 66 0.79 -8.20 9.05
C GLU A 66 0.55 -7.26 7.86
N VAL A 67 1.21 -6.09 7.88
CA VAL A 67 1.12 -5.10 6.82
C VAL A 67 2.40 -5.15 5.99
N LEU A 68 2.26 -5.57 4.74
CA LEU A 68 3.32 -5.60 3.75
C LEU A 68 3.21 -4.36 2.86
N LEU A 69 4.33 -3.69 2.57
CA LEU A 69 4.35 -2.56 1.65
C LEU A 69 4.78 -3.01 0.26
N LEU A 70 3.99 -2.66 -0.75
CA LEU A 70 4.24 -3.04 -2.15
C LEU A 70 5.64 -2.64 -2.63
N GLY A 71 6.09 -1.42 -2.29
CA GLY A 71 7.43 -0.94 -2.65
C GLY A 71 8.56 -1.76 -2.01
N GLU A 72 8.36 -2.22 -0.78
CA GLU A 72 9.33 -3.08 -0.07
C GLU A 72 9.37 -4.47 -0.67
N LEU A 73 8.20 -5.08 -0.92
CA LEU A 73 8.07 -6.37 -1.59
C LEU A 73 8.71 -6.36 -2.98
N LEU A 74 8.49 -5.30 -3.76
CA LEU A 74 9.11 -5.14 -5.07
C LEU A 74 10.64 -5.04 -4.95
N THR A 75 11.13 -4.24 -4.00
CA THR A 75 12.58 -4.11 -3.75
C THR A 75 13.19 -5.46 -3.38
N GLU A 76 12.54 -6.23 -2.51
CA GLU A 76 12.97 -7.57 -2.12
C GLU A 76 12.98 -8.54 -3.31
N ALA A 77 11.92 -8.53 -4.13
CA ALA A 77 11.80 -9.39 -5.30
C ALA A 77 12.90 -9.11 -6.33
N LEU A 78 13.22 -7.83 -6.56
CA LEU A 78 14.30 -7.41 -7.45
C LEU A 78 15.68 -7.73 -6.88
N ALA A 79 15.89 -7.61 -5.57
CA ALA A 79 17.15 -7.99 -4.93
C ALA A 79 17.43 -9.51 -4.98
N LYS A 80 16.37 -10.32 -5.01
CA LYS A 80 16.46 -11.79 -5.14
C LYS A 80 16.53 -12.28 -6.57
N SER A 81 15.98 -11.53 -7.53
CA SER A 81 16.18 -11.78 -8.95
C SER A 81 17.54 -11.24 -9.37
N GLY A 82 18.56 -12.10 -9.35
CA GLY A 82 19.76 -11.88 -10.15
C GLY A 82 19.44 -12.03 -11.63
N ALA A 83 18.84 -10.99 -12.22
CA ALA A 83 18.86 -10.77 -13.67
C ALA A 83 20.05 -9.88 -14.02
#